data_AF-A0A1H2WD50-F1
#
_entry.id   AF-A0A1H2WD50-F1
#
_cell.length_a   1.000
_cell.length_b   1.000
_cell.length_c   1.000
_cell.angle_alpha   90.00
_cell.angle_beta   90.00
_cell.angle_gamma   90.00
#
_symmetry.space_group_name_H-M   'P 1'
#
loop_
_entity.id
_entity.type
_entity.pdbx_description
1 polymer ?
#
loop_
_entity_poly.entity_id
_entity_poly.type
_entity_poly.pdbx_seq_one_letter_code
_entity_poly.pdbx_strand_id
1 'polypeptide(L)'
;MNIDVKGILQNRLASSLGLDKYQYIMEHVTKTDVSADEDFQRIFNGFYIVRRNEEWRNVYYSYFEKVKNSKPTFEDIITYLFEKTGNVEPSFSSKMLATIIPEKPIWDRYVVQNLNIKLSGLSQEEKLKSAIEKCSEMEQWYEDFLNSEDGHNCVEEFERFLPDYKWISNIKKVDALLWSAR
;
A
#
# COMPACT_ATOMS: atom_id res chain seq x y z
N MET A 1 -3.38 6.79 -40.73
CA MET A 1 -3.16 6.95 -39.28
C MET A 1 -3.63 5.67 -38.61
N ASN A 2 -2.73 4.91 -38.00
CA ASN A 2 -3.09 3.72 -37.23
C ASN A 2 -3.25 4.16 -35.76
N ILE A 3 -4.45 4.04 -35.20
CA ILE A 3 -4.71 4.41 -33.81
C ILE A 3 -4.56 3.14 -32.97
N ASP A 4 -3.63 3.13 -32.03
CA ASP A 4 -3.50 2.04 -31.05
C ASP A 4 -4.58 2.17 -29.96
N VAL A 5 -5.79 1.74 -30.29
CA VAL A 5 -6.95 1.80 -29.40
C VAL A 5 -6.70 1.02 -28.10
N LYS A 6 -6.06 -0.15 -28.20
CA LYS A 6 -5.80 -1.02 -27.04
C LYS A 6 -4.85 -0.34 -26.05
N GLY A 7 -3.71 0.17 -26.53
CA GLY A 7 -2.75 0.89 -25.70
C GLY A 7 -3.36 2.12 -25.04
N ILE A 8 -4.16 2.90 -25.79
CA ILE A 8 -4.84 4.09 -25.24
C ILE A 8 -5.80 3.71 -24.10
N LEU A 9 -6.66 2.70 -24.30
CA LEU A 9 -7.61 2.27 -23.28
C LEU A 9 -6.92 1.73 -22.03
N GLN A 10 -5.88 0.89 -22.22
CA GLN A 10 -5.10 0.35 -21.11
C GLN A 10 -4.44 1.48 -20.29
N ASN A 11 -3.80 2.44 -20.95
CA ASN A 11 -3.13 3.56 -20.27
C ASN A 11 -4.12 4.43 -19.48
N ARG A 12 -5.33 4.65 -20.02
CA ARG A 12 -6.39 5.40 -19.31
C ARG A 12 -6.86 4.65 -18.06
N LEU A 13 -7.08 3.34 -18.17
CA LEU A 13 -7.46 2.51 -17.04
C LEU A 13 -6.36 2.48 -15.97
N ALA A 14 -5.12 2.21 -16.37
CA ALA A 14 -3.96 2.20 -15.48
C ALA A 14 -3.79 3.53 -14.73
N SER A 15 -3.91 4.65 -15.44
CA SER A 15 -3.84 5.99 -14.84
C SER A 15 -4.98 6.24 -13.85
N SER A 16 -6.19 5.75 -14.13
CA SER A 16 -7.34 5.89 -13.23
C SER A 16 -7.17 5.12 -11.92
N LEU A 17 -6.44 4.00 -11.97
CA LEU A 17 -6.03 3.19 -10.82
C LEU A 17 -4.75 3.71 -10.15
N GLY A 18 -4.09 4.73 -10.73
CA GLY A 18 -2.82 5.28 -10.25
C GLY A 18 -1.61 4.36 -10.44
N LEU A 19 -1.68 3.38 -11.35
CA LEU A 19 -0.62 2.39 -11.55
C LEU A 19 0.65 2.97 -12.15
N ASP A 20 0.54 4.09 -12.87
CA ASP A 20 1.68 4.88 -13.34
C ASP A 20 2.54 5.41 -12.18
N LYS A 21 1.88 5.96 -11.16
CA LYS A 21 2.55 6.42 -9.93
C LYS A 21 3.08 5.26 -9.11
N TYR A 22 2.30 4.19 -9.00
CA TYR A 22 2.75 2.98 -8.31
C TYR A 22 4.01 2.41 -8.96
N GLN A 23 4.04 2.30 -10.29
CA GLN A 23 5.21 1.86 -11.04
C GLN A 23 6.42 2.74 -10.74
N TYR A 24 6.27 4.07 -10.79
CA TYR A 24 7.34 5.00 -10.44
C TYR A 24 7.87 4.71 -9.02
N ILE A 25 6.98 4.59 -8.02
CA ILE A 25 7.37 4.33 -6.63
C ILE A 25 8.19 3.03 -6.53
N MET A 26 7.70 1.95 -7.13
CA MET A 26 8.34 0.63 -7.08
C MET A 26 9.70 0.61 -7.80
N GLU A 27 9.83 1.36 -8.89
CA GLU A 27 11.10 1.44 -9.64
C GLU A 27 12.17 2.26 -8.92
N HIS A 28 11.80 3.19 -8.04
CA HIS A 28 12.69 4.16 -7.42
C HIS A 28 12.99 3.90 -5.94
N VAL A 29 12.08 3.25 -5.19
CA VAL A 29 12.20 3.09 -3.73
C VAL A 29 13.57 2.55 -3.30
N THR A 30 14.13 1.56 -4.00
CA THR A 30 15.45 0.98 -3.68
C THR A 30 16.64 1.73 -4.29
N LYS A 31 16.41 2.68 -5.20
CA LYS A 31 17.44 3.35 -6.01
C LYS A 31 17.74 4.79 -5.59
N THR A 32 16.82 5.43 -4.89
CA THR A 32 16.96 6.82 -4.41
C THR A 32 16.93 6.88 -2.90
N ASP A 33 17.49 7.91 -2.28
CA ASP A 33 17.27 8.20 -0.85
C ASP A 33 15.86 8.78 -0.67
N VAL A 34 14.93 7.98 -0.15
CA VAL A 34 13.52 8.37 -0.04
C VAL A 34 13.31 9.46 1.02
N SER A 35 14.29 9.69 1.90
CA SER A 35 14.27 10.77 2.89
C SER A 35 14.67 12.13 2.32
N ALA A 36 15.41 12.15 1.21
CA ALA A 36 15.90 13.36 0.56
C ALA A 36 15.29 13.64 -0.82
N ASP A 37 14.75 12.62 -1.50
CA ASP A 37 14.18 12.75 -2.84
C ASP A 37 12.78 13.37 -2.80
N GLU A 38 12.70 14.68 -3.04
CA GLU A 38 11.44 15.44 -3.05
C GLU A 38 10.45 14.96 -4.11
N ASP A 39 10.92 14.48 -5.26
CA ASP A 39 10.06 13.98 -6.33
C ASP A 39 9.44 12.64 -5.96
N PHE A 40 10.24 11.73 -5.37
CA PHE A 40 9.74 10.50 -4.77
C PHE A 40 8.69 10.81 -3.70
N GLN A 41 9.00 11.68 -2.74
CA GLN A 41 8.07 12.03 -1.68
C GLN A 41 6.78 12.65 -2.24
N ARG A 42 6.86 13.53 -3.23
CA ARG A 42 5.69 14.15 -3.87
C ARG A 42 4.79 13.10 -4.53
N ILE A 43 5.36 12.17 -5.29
CA ILE A 43 4.61 11.11 -5.97
C ILE A 43 4.03 10.13 -4.96
N PHE A 44 4.82 9.69 -3.98
CA PHE A 44 4.38 8.80 -2.90
C PHE A 44 3.24 9.43 -2.08
N ASN A 45 3.42 10.68 -1.62
CA ASN A 45 2.40 11.41 -0.88
C ASN A 45 1.10 11.55 -1.68
N GLY A 46 1.20 11.82 -2.97
CA GLY A 46 0.05 11.93 -3.86
C GLY A 46 -0.69 10.62 -4.09
N PHE A 47 0.05 9.52 -4.28
CA PHE A 47 -0.53 8.19 -4.48
C PHE A 47 -1.18 7.65 -3.21
N TYR A 48 -0.47 7.71 -2.08
CA TYR A 48 -0.93 7.17 -0.80
C TYR A 48 -1.73 8.15 0.08
N ILE A 49 -1.96 9.37 -0.42
CA ILE A 49 -2.71 10.45 0.24
C ILE A 49 -2.12 10.79 1.62
N VAL A 50 -0.81 11.00 1.68
CA VAL A 50 -0.09 11.37 2.91
C VAL A 50 -0.28 12.87 3.18
N ARG A 51 -1.31 13.22 3.96
CA ARG A 51 -1.68 14.61 4.31
C ARG A 51 -1.13 15.07 5.67
N ARG A 52 0.05 14.58 6.05
CA ARG A 52 0.72 14.93 7.31
C ARG A 52 1.64 16.13 7.13
N ASN A 53 1.94 16.82 8.23
CA ASN A 53 2.84 17.98 8.24
C ASN A 53 4.30 17.56 8.00
N GLU A 54 5.17 18.54 7.80
CA GLU A 54 6.59 18.31 7.51
C GLU A 54 7.31 17.54 8.62
N GLU A 55 7.09 17.90 9.88
CA GLU A 55 7.69 17.22 11.03
C GLU A 55 7.38 15.72 11.03
N TRP A 56 6.12 15.34 10.84
CA TRP A 56 5.72 13.94 10.75
C TRP A 56 6.32 13.25 9.51
N ARG A 57 6.34 13.93 8.35
CA ARG A 57 6.92 13.36 7.12
C ARG A 57 8.42 13.11 7.28
N ASN A 58 9.14 13.98 7.97
CA ASN A 58 10.56 13.79 8.26
C ASN A 58 10.79 12.52 9.08
N VAL A 59 9.98 12.27 10.12
CA VAL A 59 10.02 11.01 10.88
C VAL A 59 9.74 9.80 9.98
N TYR A 60 8.67 9.88 9.19
CA TYR A 60 8.22 8.79 8.32
C TYR A 60 9.27 8.41 7.27
N TYR A 61 9.74 9.37 6.48
CA TYR A 61 10.68 9.10 5.39
C TYR A 61 12.10 8.80 5.88
N SER A 62 12.53 9.38 7.00
CA SER A 62 13.81 8.99 7.62
C SER A 62 13.81 7.52 8.04
N TYR A 63 12.69 7.05 8.61
CA TYR A 63 12.57 5.65 8.98
C TYR A 63 12.40 4.75 7.76
N PHE A 64 11.61 5.17 6.78
CA PHE A 64 11.44 4.46 5.53
C PHE A 64 12.80 4.23 4.84
N GLU A 65 13.63 5.27 4.72
CA GLU A 65 14.98 5.14 4.18
C GLU A 65 15.81 4.10 4.93
N LYS A 66 15.75 4.13 6.26
CA LYS A 66 16.50 3.22 7.12
C LYS A 66 16.11 1.75 6.92
N VAL A 67 14.84 1.45 6.62
CA VAL A 67 14.32 0.07 6.58
C VAL A 67 13.99 -0.47 5.20
N LYS A 68 14.00 0.36 4.14
CA LYS A 68 13.55 -0.05 2.80
C LYS A 68 14.34 -1.19 2.15
N ASN A 69 15.59 -1.41 2.57
CA ASN A 69 16.45 -2.48 2.07
C ASN A 69 16.55 -3.67 3.03
N SER A 70 15.74 -3.68 4.09
CA SER A 70 15.65 -4.78 5.06
C SER A 70 14.32 -5.53 4.88
N LYS A 71 13.89 -6.25 5.91
CA LYS A 71 12.62 -6.98 5.94
C LYS A 71 11.85 -6.60 7.22
N PRO A 72 11.41 -5.34 7.35
CA PRO A 72 10.67 -4.92 8.53
C PRO A 72 9.33 -5.65 8.61
N THR A 73 8.84 -5.85 9.82
CA THR A 73 7.48 -6.30 10.07
C THR A 73 6.53 -5.10 10.19
N PHE A 74 5.22 -5.35 10.14
CA PHE A 74 4.23 -4.32 10.43
C PHE A 74 4.40 -3.77 11.86
N GLU A 75 4.65 -4.66 12.83
CA GLU A 75 4.89 -4.32 14.23
C GLU A 75 6.08 -3.38 14.40
N ASP A 76 7.20 -3.64 13.71
CA ASP A 76 8.39 -2.77 13.74
C ASP A 76 8.06 -1.34 13.29
N ILE A 77 7.27 -1.21 12.21
CA ILE A 77 6.95 0.09 11.62
C ILE A 77 5.95 0.86 12.48
N ILE A 78 4.85 0.21 12.88
CA ILE A 78 3.80 0.89 13.64
C ILE A 78 4.27 1.27 15.04
N THR A 79 5.09 0.43 15.68
CA THR A 79 5.68 0.73 16.99
C THR A 79 6.64 1.91 16.89
N TYR A 80 7.52 1.94 15.88
CA TYR A 80 8.42 3.08 15.68
C TYR A 80 7.64 4.40 15.48
N LEU A 81 6.62 4.39 14.62
CA LEU A 81 5.81 5.60 14.38
C LEU A 81 5.05 6.03 15.64
N PHE A 82 4.53 5.08 16.43
CA PHE A 82 3.88 5.37 17.70
C PHE A 82 4.85 6.02 18.70
N GLU A 83 6.04 5.45 18.88
CA GLU A 83 7.05 6.00 19.79
C GLU A 83 7.53 7.40 19.39
N LYS A 84 7.60 7.70 18.09
CA LYS A 84 8.10 8.99 17.59
C LYS A 84 7.05 10.07 17.43
N THR A 85 5.80 9.69 17.23
CA THR A 85 4.73 10.65 16.92
C THR A 85 3.60 10.66 17.95
N GLY A 86 3.55 9.68 18.85
CA GLY A 86 2.45 9.47 19.80
C GLY A 86 1.15 8.95 19.18
N ASN A 87 1.13 8.68 17.86
CA ASN A 87 -0.06 8.27 17.13
C ASN A 87 0.05 6.84 16.62
N VAL A 88 -1.03 6.08 16.74
CA VAL A 88 -1.17 4.75 16.13
C VAL A 88 -1.58 4.93 14.66
N GLU A 89 -0.66 4.66 13.74
CA GLU A 89 -0.78 4.99 12.31
C GLU A 89 -0.79 3.73 11.41
N PRO A 90 -1.80 2.84 11.51
CA PRO A 90 -1.79 1.56 10.80
C PRO A 90 -1.81 1.74 9.28
N SER A 91 -2.51 2.76 8.78
CA SER A 91 -2.57 3.03 7.35
C SER A 91 -1.20 3.38 6.78
N PHE A 92 -0.50 4.35 7.36
CA PHE A 92 0.82 4.74 6.86
C PHE A 92 1.88 3.66 7.09
N SER A 93 1.76 2.89 8.18
CA SER A 93 2.64 1.75 8.46
C SER A 93 2.52 0.66 7.39
N SER A 94 1.28 0.26 7.05
CA SER A 94 1.04 -0.75 6.01
C SER A 94 1.45 -0.26 4.62
N LYS A 95 1.31 1.04 4.31
CA LYS A 95 1.75 1.62 3.03
C LYS A 95 3.27 1.59 2.86
N MET A 96 4.00 1.88 3.93
CA MET A 96 5.47 1.70 3.96
C MET A 96 5.82 0.24 3.73
N LEU A 97 5.23 -0.66 4.53
CA LEU A 97 5.49 -2.09 4.45
C LEU A 97 5.20 -2.66 3.06
N ALA A 98 4.04 -2.33 2.50
CA ALA A 98 3.58 -2.75 1.18
C ALA A 98 4.45 -2.22 0.02
N THR A 99 5.17 -1.12 0.24
CA THR A 99 6.13 -0.60 -0.76
C THR A 99 7.47 -1.33 -0.67
N ILE A 100 7.86 -1.81 0.52
CA ILE A 100 9.08 -2.58 0.74
C ILE A 100 8.88 -4.06 0.37
N ILE A 101 7.72 -4.61 0.72
CA ILE A 101 7.30 -5.99 0.51
C ILE A 101 5.94 -5.95 -0.21
N PRO A 102 5.90 -5.97 -1.55
CA PRO A 102 4.67 -5.89 -2.36
C PRO A 102 3.66 -7.00 -2.08
N GLU A 103 4.08 -8.07 -1.41
CA GLU A 103 3.24 -9.19 -0.94
C GLU A 103 2.56 -8.89 0.40
N LYS A 104 2.56 -7.64 0.86
CA LYS A 104 1.84 -7.22 2.08
C LYS A 104 0.64 -6.34 1.75
N PRO A 105 -0.54 -6.58 2.37
CA PRO A 105 -1.75 -5.82 2.09
C PRO A 105 -1.65 -4.39 2.62
N ILE A 106 -2.51 -3.50 2.11
CA ILE A 106 -2.59 -2.11 2.57
C ILE A 106 -3.79 -1.93 3.50
N TRP A 107 -3.52 -1.44 4.70
CA TRP A 107 -4.52 -0.97 5.63
C TRP A 107 -5.06 0.39 5.15
N ASP A 108 -6.10 0.36 4.32
CA ASP A 108 -6.85 1.55 3.93
C ASP A 108 -8.28 1.51 4.49
N ARG A 109 -8.89 2.70 4.63
CA ARG A 109 -10.26 2.83 5.14
C ARG A 109 -11.26 1.92 4.42
N TYR A 110 -11.14 1.76 3.10
CA TYR A 110 -12.09 0.96 2.33
C TYR A 110 -11.81 -0.53 2.46
N VAL A 111 -10.53 -0.92 2.54
CA VAL A 111 -10.12 -2.30 2.81
C VAL A 111 -10.66 -2.73 4.18
N VAL A 112 -10.36 -1.99 5.24
CA VAL A 112 -10.84 -2.38 6.58
C VAL A 112 -12.35 -2.31 6.73
N GLN A 113 -13.04 -1.44 5.98
CA GLN A 113 -14.50 -1.42 5.93
C GLN A 113 -15.06 -2.68 5.27
N ASN A 114 -14.52 -3.08 4.10
CA ASN A 114 -14.94 -4.27 3.37
C ASN A 114 -14.64 -5.56 4.15
N LEU A 115 -13.55 -5.56 4.93
CA LEU A 115 -13.16 -6.68 5.79
C LEU A 115 -13.79 -6.65 7.19
N ASN A 116 -14.60 -5.63 7.50
CA ASN A 116 -15.17 -5.41 8.83
C ASN A 116 -14.12 -5.39 9.97
N ILE A 117 -12.91 -4.92 9.66
CA ILE A 117 -11.81 -4.77 10.61
C ILE A 117 -12.01 -3.46 11.38
N LYS A 118 -12.03 -3.54 12.72
CA LYS A 118 -12.15 -2.39 13.62
C LYS A 118 -11.08 -2.45 14.69
N LEU A 119 -10.44 -1.31 14.93
CA LEU A 119 -9.55 -1.14 16.08
C LEU A 119 -10.36 -1.19 17.37
N SER A 120 -9.83 -1.88 18.36
CA SER A 120 -10.32 -1.95 19.73
C SER A 120 -9.31 -1.31 20.69
N GLY A 121 -9.74 -1.02 21.92
CA GLY A 121 -8.89 -0.40 22.94
C GLY A 121 -9.25 1.05 23.25
N LEU A 122 -9.08 1.42 24.52
CA LEU A 122 -9.32 2.76 25.04
C LEU A 122 -8.03 3.59 25.02
N SER A 123 -6.90 2.99 25.41
CA SER A 123 -5.58 3.64 25.37
C SER A 123 -4.92 3.54 23.99
N GLN A 124 -3.86 4.33 23.77
CA GLN A 124 -3.09 4.24 22.52
C GLN A 124 -2.33 2.92 22.43
N GLU A 125 -1.83 2.41 23.56
CA GLU A 125 -1.13 1.14 23.66
C GLU A 125 -2.05 -0.05 23.36
N GLU A 126 -3.30 0.00 23.82
CA GLU A 126 -4.31 -1.00 23.49
C GLU A 126 -4.66 -0.96 22.00
N LYS A 127 -4.79 0.24 21.42
CA LYS A 127 -5.02 0.42 19.98
C LYS A 127 -3.85 -0.06 19.13
N LEU A 128 -2.62 0.14 19.60
CA LEU A 128 -1.41 -0.36 18.93
C LEU A 128 -1.43 -1.89 18.85
N LYS A 129 -1.69 -2.57 19.97
CA LYS A 129 -1.82 -4.04 20.01
C LYS A 129 -2.93 -4.54 19.10
N SER A 130 -4.10 -3.89 19.17
CA SER A 130 -5.22 -4.20 18.29
C SER A 130 -4.86 -4.06 16.82
N ALA A 131 -4.13 -2.99 16.43
CA ALA A 131 -3.70 -2.80 15.06
C ALA A 131 -2.77 -3.91 14.55
N ILE A 132 -1.85 -4.39 15.40
CA ILE A 132 -0.94 -5.49 15.06
C ILE A 132 -1.73 -6.78 14.83
N GLU A 133 -2.62 -7.15 15.76
CA GLU A 133 -3.48 -8.33 15.63
C GLU A 133 -4.34 -8.30 14.37
N LYS A 134 -5.00 -7.16 14.12
CA LYS A 134 -5.85 -6.97 12.95
C LYS A 134 -5.09 -6.95 11.63
N CYS A 135 -3.81 -6.60 11.63
CA CYS A 135 -2.99 -6.70 10.42
C CYS A 135 -2.77 -8.16 10.04
N SER A 136 -2.56 -9.04 11.02
CA SER A 136 -2.47 -10.48 10.79
C SER A 136 -3.79 -11.07 10.29
N GLU A 137 -4.94 -10.66 10.84
CA GLU A 137 -6.26 -11.06 10.33
C GLU A 137 -6.45 -10.64 8.86
N MET A 138 -6.03 -9.42 8.52
CA MET A 138 -6.07 -8.93 7.14
C MET A 138 -5.17 -9.78 6.22
N GLU A 139 -3.94 -10.09 6.63
CA GLU A 139 -3.05 -10.96 5.84
C GLU A 139 -3.68 -12.33 5.58
N GLN A 140 -4.30 -12.96 6.58
CA GLN A 140 -4.99 -14.24 6.41
C GLN A 140 -6.16 -14.12 5.42
N TRP A 141 -6.94 -13.04 5.50
CA TRP A 141 -8.04 -12.83 4.58
C TRP A 141 -7.57 -12.75 3.11
N TYR A 142 -6.45 -12.05 2.85
CA TYR A 142 -5.89 -11.98 1.49
C TYR A 142 -5.39 -13.34 1.01
N GLU A 143 -4.76 -14.14 1.88
CA GLU A 143 -4.34 -15.50 1.56
C GLU A 143 -5.54 -16.38 1.19
N ASP A 144 -6.59 -16.36 2.01
CA ASP A 144 -7.81 -17.13 1.78
C ASP A 144 -8.53 -16.69 0.50
N PHE A 145 -8.64 -15.36 0.29
CA PHE A 145 -9.26 -14.80 -0.91
C PHE A 145 -8.49 -15.19 -2.16
N LEU A 146 -7.17 -15.06 -2.17
CA LEU A 146 -6.34 -15.40 -3.33
C LEU A 146 -6.33 -16.90 -3.67
N ASN A 147 -6.64 -17.77 -2.71
CA ASN A 147 -6.81 -19.21 -2.93
C ASN A 147 -8.23 -19.60 -3.37
N SER A 148 -9.18 -18.66 -3.37
CA SER A 148 -10.56 -18.89 -3.81
C SER A 148 -10.73 -18.73 -5.33
N GLU A 149 -11.83 -19.27 -5.87
CA GLU A 149 -12.20 -19.07 -7.29
C GLU A 149 -12.36 -17.58 -7.64
N ASP A 150 -12.98 -16.81 -6.75
CA ASP A 150 -13.15 -15.36 -6.92
C ASP A 150 -11.81 -14.62 -6.95
N GLY A 151 -10.86 -15.01 -6.10
CA GLY A 151 -9.51 -14.43 -6.09
C GLY A 151 -8.71 -14.72 -7.35
N HIS A 152 -8.78 -15.96 -7.85
CA HIS A 152 -8.17 -16.32 -9.13
C HIS A 152 -8.78 -15.51 -10.29
N ASN A 153 -10.11 -15.46 -10.37
CA ASN A 153 -10.80 -14.68 -11.40
C ASN A 153 -10.48 -13.18 -11.32
N CYS A 154 -10.38 -12.62 -10.12
CA CYS A 154 -9.99 -11.24 -9.88
C CYS A 154 -8.60 -10.92 -10.48
N VAL A 155 -7.62 -11.80 -10.26
CA VAL A 155 -6.27 -11.65 -10.82
C VAL A 155 -6.26 -11.81 -12.34
N GLU A 156 -6.94 -12.83 -12.87
CA GLU A 156 -7.01 -13.08 -14.31
C GLU A 156 -7.64 -11.91 -15.08
N GLU A 157 -8.75 -11.37 -14.56
CA GLU A 157 -9.44 -10.23 -15.14
C GLU A 157 -8.59 -8.97 -15.10
N PHE A 158 -7.91 -8.70 -13.97
CA PHE A 158 -6.97 -7.59 -13.88
C PHE A 158 -5.90 -7.68 -14.98
N GLU A 159 -5.26 -8.83 -15.12
CA GLU A 159 -4.21 -9.05 -16.12
C GLU A 159 -4.72 -9.02 -17.56
N ARG A 160 -5.99 -9.37 -17.79
CA ARG A 160 -6.62 -9.28 -19.11
C ARG A 160 -6.78 -7.84 -19.56
N PHE A 161 -7.21 -6.95 -18.67
CA PHE A 161 -7.38 -5.53 -18.96
C PHE A 161 -6.07 -4.73 -18.90
N LEU A 162 -5.10 -5.18 -18.11
CA LEU A 162 -3.82 -4.51 -17.85
C LEU A 162 -2.63 -5.45 -18.07
N PRO A 163 -2.46 -6.02 -19.29
CA PRO A 163 -1.39 -6.99 -19.57
C PRO A 163 0.03 -6.46 -19.33
N ASP A 164 0.26 -5.15 -19.41
CA ASP A 164 1.58 -4.54 -19.17
C ASP A 164 1.91 -4.42 -17.67
N TYR A 165 0.92 -4.67 -16.79
CA TYR A 165 1.04 -4.57 -15.34
C TYR A 165 1.07 -5.93 -14.62
N LYS A 166 1.33 -7.02 -15.35
CA LYS A 166 1.46 -8.38 -14.78
C LYS A 166 2.54 -8.52 -13.71
N TRP A 167 3.56 -7.65 -13.74
CA TRP A 167 4.65 -7.61 -12.78
C TRP A 167 4.21 -7.23 -11.36
N ILE A 168 3.02 -6.64 -11.21
CA ILE A 168 2.43 -6.30 -9.91
C ILE A 168 2.05 -7.58 -9.16
N SER A 169 2.28 -7.63 -7.86
CA SER A 169 1.90 -8.78 -7.02
C SER A 169 0.37 -8.99 -7.01
N ASN A 170 -0.08 -10.23 -6.79
CA ASN A 170 -1.50 -10.53 -6.76
C ASN A 170 -2.25 -9.75 -5.67
N ILE A 171 -1.63 -9.57 -4.50
CA ILE A 171 -2.17 -8.73 -3.42
C ILE A 171 -2.41 -7.29 -3.90
N LYS A 172 -1.46 -6.72 -4.67
CA LYS A 172 -1.57 -5.34 -5.16
C LYS A 172 -2.60 -5.18 -6.27
N LYS A 173 -2.82 -6.22 -7.07
CA LYS A 173 -3.95 -6.26 -8.03
C LYS A 173 -5.28 -6.17 -7.29
N VAL A 174 -5.43 -6.96 -6.23
CA VAL A 174 -6.63 -6.93 -5.36
C VAL A 174 -6.77 -5.57 -4.65
N ASP A 175 -5.68 -5.03 -4.08
CA ASP A 175 -5.68 -3.71 -3.43
C ASP A 175 -6.17 -2.60 -4.38
N ALA A 176 -5.67 -2.57 -5.62
CA ALA A 176 -6.04 -1.56 -6.60
C ALA A 176 -7.55 -1.58 -6.93
N LEU A 177 -8.16 -2.76 -6.95
CA LEU A 177 -9.59 -2.93 -7.19
C LEU A 177 -10.40 -2.55 -5.94
N LEU A 178 -9.99 -2.99 -4.75
CA LEU A 178 -10.65 -2.64 -3.49
C LEU A 178 -10.63 -1.12 -3.21
N TRP A 179 -9.54 -0.43 -3.56
CA TRP A 179 -9.47 1.04 -3.49
C TRP A 179 -10.43 1.76 -4.43
N SER A 180 -10.78 1.12 -5.54
CA SER A 180 -11.66 1.67 -6.57
C SER A 180 -13.13 1.42 -6.28
N ALA A 181 -13.45 0.38 -5.51
CA ALA A 181 -14.79 0.02 -5.05
C ALA A 181 -15.23 0.88 -3.84
N ARG A 182 -15.38 2.19 -4.07
CA ARG A 182 -15.82 3.18 -3.06
C ARG A 182 -17.32 3.19 -2.81
#